data_AF-A0AAN9A8Y2-F1
#
_entry.id   AF-A0AAN9A8Y2-F1
#
_cell.length_a   1.000
_cell.length_b   1.000
_cell.length_c   1.000
_cell.angle_alpha   90.00
_cell.angle_beta   90.00
_cell.angle_gamma   90.00
#
_symmetry.space_group_name_H-M   'P 1'
#
loop_
_entity.id
_entity.type
_entity.pdbx_description
1 polymer ?
#
loop_
_entity_poly.entity_id
_entity_poly.type
_entity_poly.pdbx_seq_one_letter_code
_entity_poly.pdbx_strand_id
1 'polypeptide(L)'
;MTYIFSPRSNSEGSLSEAARPSQEMDLPALEATDTLNRNCSNLLDCSRIQQYNQMRTAYADILYRWGLLKQRAVVLKFIQNPPPVHKGVEFQTDCVHCNQSAKGPQCLYCRRYSFSCSVCHIAVKGASNFCVVCGHGGHTYHMLDWFRDHNECPTGCGCHCMTEMDCLFR
;
A
#
# COMPACT_ATOMS: atom_id res chain seq x y z
N MET A 1 -54.00 1.18 -19.40
CA MET A 1 -54.03 0.20 -18.29
C MET A 1 -53.44 0.83 -17.04
N THR A 2 -54.30 1.38 -16.19
CA THR A 2 -54.00 1.82 -14.82
C THR A 2 -54.19 0.62 -13.88
N TYR A 3 -53.17 0.25 -13.11
CA TYR A 3 -53.36 -0.62 -11.94
C TYR A 3 -53.02 0.15 -10.67
N ILE A 4 -54.10 0.47 -9.98
CA ILE A 4 -54.21 1.05 -8.65
C ILE A 4 -54.03 -0.11 -7.66
N PHE A 5 -53.12 0.02 -6.69
CA PHE A 5 -53.18 -0.76 -5.45
C PHE A 5 -52.98 0.19 -4.27
N SER A 6 -54.09 0.44 -3.58
CA SER A 6 -54.20 1.15 -2.31
C SER A 6 -54.11 0.16 -1.14
N PRO A 7 -53.96 0.66 0.11
CA PRO A 7 -53.16 0.05 1.15
C PRO A 7 -53.97 -0.91 2.05
N ARG A 8 -53.27 -1.85 2.70
CA ARG A 8 -53.82 -2.64 3.81
C ARG A 8 -53.48 -1.99 5.16
N SER A 9 -54.54 -1.65 5.88
CA SER A 9 -54.60 -1.14 7.25
C SER A 9 -54.80 -2.25 8.28
N ASN A 10 -54.53 -1.89 9.53
CA ASN A 10 -54.90 -2.52 10.82
C ASN A 10 -54.17 -3.82 11.18
N SER A 11 -53.75 -4.04 12.44
CA SER A 11 -54.44 -3.69 13.69
C SER A 11 -53.48 -3.56 14.87
N GLU A 12 -53.77 -2.55 15.70
CA GLU A 12 -53.24 -2.34 17.04
C GLU A 12 -53.58 -3.53 17.97
N GLY A 13 -52.59 -3.98 18.73
CA GLY A 13 -52.75 -4.94 19.81
C GLY A 13 -52.16 -4.36 21.08
N SER A 14 -53.02 -3.74 21.89
CA SER A 14 -52.73 -3.24 23.24
C SER A 14 -52.79 -4.40 24.22
N LEU A 15 -51.73 -4.64 25.01
CA LEU A 15 -51.73 -5.52 26.18
C LEU A 15 -50.94 -4.85 27.31
N SER A 16 -51.60 -4.80 28.44
CA SER A 16 -51.43 -3.98 29.64
C SER A 16 -50.19 -4.27 30.50
N GLU A 17 -49.83 -3.26 31.28
CA GLU A 17 -48.83 -3.21 32.36
C GLU A 17 -48.86 -4.40 33.33
N ALA A 18 -47.66 -4.86 33.70
CA ALA A 18 -47.40 -5.48 35.00
C ALA A 18 -46.04 -4.97 35.52
N ALA A 19 -46.07 -4.20 36.60
CA ALA A 19 -44.90 -3.72 37.31
C ALA A 19 -44.13 -4.91 37.95
N ARG A 20 -42.80 -4.91 37.84
CA ARG A 20 -41.93 -5.92 38.49
C ARG A 20 -40.93 -5.20 39.42
N PRO A 21 -40.64 -5.74 40.62
CA PRO A 21 -40.15 -4.97 41.77
C PRO A 21 -38.69 -4.53 41.62
N SER A 22 -38.39 -3.37 42.23
CA SER A 22 -37.04 -2.89 42.50
C SER A 22 -36.31 -3.83 43.46
N GLN A 23 -35.41 -4.66 42.93
CA GLN A 23 -34.38 -5.31 43.72
C GLN A 23 -33.12 -4.45 43.65
N GLU A 24 -32.89 -3.67 44.71
CA GLU A 24 -31.58 -3.16 45.06
C GLU A 24 -30.65 -4.35 45.30
N MET A 25 -29.55 -4.40 44.56
CA MET A 25 -28.40 -5.24 44.87
C MET A 25 -27.22 -4.31 45.03
N ASP A 26 -26.76 -4.13 46.27
CA ASP A 26 -25.58 -3.35 46.60
C ASP A 26 -24.35 -3.94 45.89
N LEU A 27 -23.81 -3.20 44.92
CA LEU A 27 -22.48 -3.46 44.38
C LEU A 27 -21.45 -2.70 45.23
N PRO A 28 -20.38 -3.38 45.71
CA PRO A 28 -19.37 -2.75 46.55
C PRO A 28 -18.60 -1.69 45.75
N ALA A 29 -18.28 -0.59 46.45
CA ALA A 29 -17.50 0.52 45.93
C ALA A 29 -16.16 0.05 45.37
N LEU A 30 -16.06 0.00 44.04
CA LEU A 30 -14.78 -0.15 43.35
C LEU A 30 -14.08 1.20 43.41
N GLU A 31 -13.12 1.28 44.32
CA GLU A 31 -12.28 2.45 44.56
C GLU A 31 -11.65 2.96 43.27
N ALA A 32 -11.75 4.28 43.11
CA ALA A 32 -11.26 5.03 41.96
C ALA A 32 -9.71 4.92 41.87
N THR A 33 -9.23 4.12 40.92
CA THR A 33 -7.86 4.25 40.40
C THR A 33 -7.89 5.16 39.18
N ASP A 34 -8.00 6.45 39.49
CA ASP A 34 -8.08 7.57 38.56
C ASP A 34 -6.68 7.92 38.01
N THR A 35 -6.16 7.17 37.04
CA THR A 35 -4.93 7.54 36.30
C THR A 35 -4.86 7.06 34.84
N LEU A 36 -5.98 6.91 34.12
CA LEU A 36 -5.97 6.65 32.66
C LEU A 36 -6.85 7.60 31.85
N ASN A 37 -7.17 8.78 32.39
CA ASN A 37 -7.97 9.77 31.69
C ASN A 37 -7.11 10.86 31.05
N ARG A 38 -6.36 10.52 29.99
CA ARG A 38 -5.70 11.56 29.18
C ARG A 38 -5.65 11.38 27.67
N ASN A 39 -6.38 10.42 27.11
CA ASN A 39 -6.77 10.44 25.69
C ASN A 39 -7.79 9.35 25.25
N CYS A 40 -8.78 9.00 26.07
CA CYS A 40 -9.89 8.15 25.60
C CYS A 40 -11.02 9.04 25.03
N SER A 41 -10.67 9.84 24.02
CA SER A 41 -11.59 10.70 23.25
C SER A 41 -12.30 9.95 22.13
N ASN A 42 -12.44 8.63 22.24
CA ASN A 42 -13.08 7.81 21.23
C ASN A 42 -14.06 6.84 21.90
N LEU A 43 -15.21 6.66 21.24
CA LEU A 43 -16.32 5.77 21.61
C LEU A 43 -15.94 4.29 21.87
N LEU A 44 -14.66 3.94 21.70
CA LEU A 44 -14.15 2.57 21.77
C LEU A 44 -13.01 2.48 22.78
N ASP A 45 -12.93 1.31 23.42
CA ASP A 45 -11.90 0.97 24.39
C ASP A 45 -10.48 1.15 23.82
N CYS A 46 -9.70 1.99 24.49
CA CYS A 46 -8.32 2.29 24.16
C CYS A 46 -7.41 1.03 24.23
N SER A 47 -7.78 0.01 25.00
CA SER A 47 -7.02 -1.26 25.11
C SER A 47 -7.00 -2.07 23.81
N ARG A 48 -8.00 -1.89 22.93
CA ARG A 48 -8.17 -2.66 21.68
C ARG A 48 -8.03 -1.81 20.42
N ILE A 49 -7.44 -0.62 20.53
CA ILE A 49 -7.35 0.34 19.42
C ILE A 49 -6.67 -0.26 18.18
N GLN A 50 -5.68 -1.13 18.36
CA GLN A 50 -4.99 -1.82 17.27
C GLN A 50 -5.93 -2.76 16.50
N GLN A 51 -6.77 -3.53 17.19
CA GLN A 51 -7.76 -4.41 16.57
C GLN A 51 -8.81 -3.59 15.80
N TYR A 52 -9.31 -2.50 16.40
CA TYR A 52 -10.24 -1.61 15.72
C TYR A 52 -9.64 -0.96 14.47
N ASN A 53 -8.37 -0.57 14.53
CA ASN A 53 -7.66 -0.04 13.37
C ASN A 53 -7.50 -1.09 12.27
N GLN A 54 -7.18 -2.35 12.60
CA GLN A 54 -7.12 -3.45 11.63
C GLN A 54 -8.48 -3.68 10.95
N MET A 55 -9.57 -3.68 11.71
CA MET A 55 -10.92 -3.82 11.17
C MET A 55 -11.29 -2.65 10.25
N ARG A 56 -10.95 -1.42 10.64
CA ARG A 56 -11.15 -0.22 9.81
C ARG A 56 -10.35 -0.30 8.50
N THR A 57 -9.12 -0.78 8.53
CA THR A 57 -8.29 -0.99 7.33
C THR A 57 -8.93 -2.00 6.39
N ALA A 58 -9.32 -3.18 6.90
CA ALA A 58 -9.96 -4.21 6.08
C ALA A 58 -11.27 -3.72 5.45
N TYR A 59 -12.08 -2.96 6.22
CA TYR A 59 -13.30 -2.34 5.70
C TYR A 59 -13.00 -1.26 4.65
N ALA A 60 -11.99 -0.43 4.87
CA ALA A 60 -11.54 0.57 3.90
C ALA A 60 -11.08 -0.05 2.57
N ASP A 61 -10.49 -1.25 2.61
CA ASP A 61 -10.10 -2.00 1.41
C ASP A 61 -11.30 -2.56 0.64
N ILE A 62 -12.33 -3.04 1.34
CA ILE A 62 -13.59 -3.45 0.71
C ILE A 62 -14.24 -2.25 0.01
N LEU A 63 -14.34 -1.12 0.70
CA LEU A 63 -14.88 0.12 0.12
C LEU A 63 -14.07 0.60 -1.09
N TYR A 64 -12.74 0.43 -1.06
CA TYR A 64 -11.88 0.73 -2.21
C TYR A 64 -12.24 -0.11 -3.42
N ARG A 65 -12.36 -1.44 -3.24
CA ARG A 65 -12.70 -2.38 -4.33
C ARG A 65 -14.09 -2.14 -4.92
N TRP A 66 -15.01 -1.61 -4.12
CA TRP A 66 -16.35 -1.22 -4.57
C TRP A 66 -16.42 0.18 -5.18
N GLY A 67 -15.31 0.92 -5.25
CA GLY A 67 -15.28 2.29 -5.78
C GLY A 67 -15.90 3.36 -4.86
N LEU A 68 -16.21 3.02 -3.60
CA LEU A 68 -16.81 3.93 -2.61
C LEU A 68 -15.74 4.79 -1.92
N LEU A 69 -15.06 5.62 -2.70
CA LEU A 69 -13.86 6.36 -2.26
C LEU A 69 -14.16 7.42 -1.18
N LYS A 70 -15.35 8.05 -1.21
CA LYS A 70 -15.75 9.05 -0.20
C LYS A 70 -15.93 8.41 1.17
N GLN A 71 -16.62 7.28 1.23
CA GLN A 71 -16.86 6.51 2.45
C GLN A 71 -15.55 5.96 3.00
N ARG A 72 -14.68 5.45 2.12
CA ARG A 72 -13.32 5.02 2.49
C ARG A 72 -12.55 6.13 3.20
N ALA A 73 -12.56 7.34 2.64
CA ALA A 73 -11.85 8.48 3.23
C ALA A 73 -12.38 8.83 4.63
N VAL A 74 -13.69 8.71 4.88
CA VAL A 74 -14.28 8.90 6.22
C VAL A 74 -13.73 7.86 7.20
N VAL A 75 -13.73 6.58 6.83
CA VAL A 75 -13.23 5.49 7.69
C VAL A 75 -11.74 5.68 8.03
N LEU A 76 -10.93 6.06 7.03
CA LEU A 76 -9.48 6.23 7.20
C LEU A 76 -9.12 7.36 8.17
N LYS A 77 -9.97 8.39 8.35
CA LYS A 77 -9.75 9.45 9.35
C LYS A 77 -9.67 8.94 10.78
N PHE A 78 -10.23 7.77 11.05
CA PHE A 78 -10.31 7.18 12.39
C PHE A 78 -9.23 6.12 12.65
N ILE A 79 -8.25 5.97 11.77
CA ILE A 79 -7.11 5.07 11.96
C ILE A 79 -5.94 5.89 12.52
N GLN A 80 -5.53 5.61 13.75
CA GLN A 80 -4.57 6.44 14.50
C GLN A 80 -3.12 6.38 13.98
N ASN A 81 -2.82 5.54 12.99
CA ASN A 81 -1.56 5.57 12.26
C ASN A 81 -1.86 5.21 10.80
N PRO A 82 -1.68 6.12 9.83
CA PRO A 82 -1.85 5.76 8.44
C PRO A 82 -0.91 4.60 8.09
N PRO A 83 -1.32 3.68 7.20
CA PRO A 83 -0.47 2.59 6.79
C PRO A 83 0.88 3.15 6.29
N PRO A 84 2.00 2.45 6.56
CA PRO A 84 3.32 2.89 6.08
C PRO A 84 3.24 3.19 4.59
N VAL A 85 3.79 4.33 4.19
CA VAL A 85 3.87 4.68 2.76
C VAL A 85 4.52 3.52 2.05
N HIS A 86 3.83 2.93 1.07
CA HIS A 86 4.33 1.77 0.34
C HIS A 86 5.68 2.12 -0.26
N LYS A 87 6.76 1.54 0.29
CA LYS A 87 8.09 1.62 -0.30
C LYS A 87 8.08 0.66 -1.48
N GLY A 88 8.09 1.20 -2.69
CA GLY A 88 8.17 0.39 -3.92
C GLY A 88 9.47 -0.42 -3.98
N VAL A 89 9.59 -1.24 -5.03
CA VAL A 89 10.85 -1.91 -5.35
C VAL A 89 11.86 -0.84 -5.81
N GLU A 90 13.02 -0.80 -5.18
CA GLU A 90 14.12 0.08 -5.55
C GLU A 90 15.20 -0.73 -6.28
N PHE A 91 15.62 -0.27 -7.45
CA PHE A 91 16.73 -0.87 -8.18
C PHE A 91 18.05 -0.35 -7.63
N GLN A 92 18.91 -1.27 -7.20
CA GLN A 92 20.28 -0.97 -6.78
C GLN A 92 21.25 -1.43 -7.87
N THR A 93 22.18 -0.56 -8.25
CA THR A 93 23.21 -0.86 -9.26
C THR A 93 24.57 -0.92 -8.59
N ASP A 94 25.44 -1.82 -9.04
CA ASP A 94 26.84 -1.83 -8.59
C ASP A 94 27.69 -0.90 -9.45
N CYS A 95 28.61 -0.17 -8.79
CA CYS A 95 29.47 0.77 -9.49
C CYS A 95 30.47 0.04 -10.40
N VAL A 96 30.48 0.36 -11.69
CA VAL A 96 31.40 -0.25 -12.68
C VAL A 96 32.89 -0.01 -12.40
N HIS A 97 33.24 0.89 -11.48
CA HIS A 97 34.63 1.22 -11.15
C HIS A 97 35.16 0.60 -9.86
N CYS A 98 34.30 0.40 -8.85
CA CYS A 98 34.72 -0.11 -7.54
C CYS A 98 33.85 -1.26 -7.02
N ASN A 99 32.90 -1.71 -7.85
CA ASN A 99 31.96 -2.80 -7.59
C ASN A 99 31.15 -2.68 -6.29
N GLN A 100 31.06 -1.45 -5.78
CA GLN A 100 30.30 -1.15 -4.58
C GLN A 100 28.93 -0.65 -4.97
N SER A 101 27.92 -1.11 -4.24
CA SER A 101 26.55 -0.73 -4.49
C SER A 101 26.32 0.78 -4.42
N ALA A 102 25.66 1.30 -5.45
CA ALA A 102 25.32 2.69 -5.61
C ALA A 102 23.80 2.86 -5.57
N LYS A 103 23.35 3.82 -4.75
CA LYS A 103 21.96 4.27 -4.69
C LYS A 103 21.89 5.61 -5.44
N GLY A 104 21.70 5.52 -6.75
CA GLY A 104 21.63 6.70 -7.63
C GLY A 104 22.79 6.79 -8.63
N PRO A 105 22.92 7.94 -9.31
CA PRO A 105 23.78 8.09 -10.48
C PRO A 105 25.27 8.19 -10.15
N GLN A 106 25.64 8.49 -8.90
CA GLN A 106 27.02 8.61 -8.46
C GLN A 106 27.29 7.63 -7.33
N CYS A 107 28.43 6.96 -7.40
CA CYS A 107 28.89 6.08 -6.35
C CYS A 107 29.31 6.90 -5.12
N LEU A 108 28.84 6.51 -3.94
CA LEU A 108 29.18 7.19 -2.68
C LEU A 108 30.66 7.02 -2.29
N TYR A 109 31.31 5.97 -2.79
CA TYR A 109 32.68 5.60 -2.42
C TYR A 109 33.71 6.25 -3.34
N CYS A 110 33.60 6.01 -4.66
CA CYS A 110 34.56 6.56 -5.62
C CYS A 110 34.15 7.90 -6.25
N ARG A 111 32.92 8.38 -5.97
CA ARG A 111 32.33 9.62 -6.52
C ARG A 111 32.24 9.70 -8.04
N ARG A 112 32.52 8.61 -8.75
CA ARG A 112 32.30 8.48 -10.20
C ARG A 112 30.84 8.10 -10.47
N TYR A 113 30.40 8.27 -11.71
CA TYR A 113 29.09 7.79 -12.12
C TYR A 113 29.01 6.27 -11.92
N SER A 114 27.91 5.80 -11.34
CA SER A 114 27.72 4.40 -10.96
C SER A 114 27.65 3.49 -12.19
N PHE A 115 27.04 3.98 -13.27
CA PHE A 115 26.99 3.30 -14.56
C PHE A 115 27.00 4.30 -15.73
N SER A 116 27.31 3.80 -16.91
CA SER A 116 27.22 4.51 -18.19
C SER A 116 26.43 3.70 -19.20
N CYS A 117 25.91 4.36 -20.22
CA CYS A 117 25.17 3.69 -21.28
C CYS A 117 26.08 2.75 -22.06
N SER A 118 25.68 1.50 -22.23
CA SER A 118 26.42 0.50 -23.01
C SER A 118 26.60 0.85 -24.49
N VAL A 119 25.74 1.72 -25.05
CA VAL A 119 25.78 2.12 -26.47
C VAL A 119 26.60 3.39 -26.70
N CYS A 120 26.37 4.45 -25.92
CA CYS A 120 27.06 5.74 -26.12
C CYS A 120 28.19 6.00 -25.12
N HIS A 121 28.35 5.14 -24.11
CA HIS A 121 29.35 5.25 -23.04
C HIS A 121 29.29 6.52 -22.18
N ILE A 122 28.22 7.30 -22.29
CA ILE A 122 27.96 8.50 -21.47
C ILE A 122 27.16 8.12 -20.23
N ALA A 123 27.44 8.80 -19.12
CA ALA A 123 26.71 8.67 -17.86
C ALA A 123 25.22 8.97 -18.04
N VAL A 124 24.35 8.08 -17.57
CA VAL A 124 22.90 8.23 -17.69
C VAL A 124 22.37 8.97 -16.45
N LYS A 125 21.74 10.12 -16.67
CA LYS A 125 21.16 10.96 -15.59
C LYS A 125 19.64 10.89 -15.48
N GLY A 126 18.99 10.10 -16.33
CA GLY A 126 17.53 10.04 -16.45
C GLY A 126 17.02 8.64 -16.75
N ALA A 127 16.01 8.55 -17.60
CA ALA A 127 15.39 7.28 -17.99
C ALA A 127 16.44 6.29 -18.53
N SER A 128 16.47 5.12 -17.90
CA SER A 128 17.40 4.04 -18.22
C SER A 128 16.66 2.70 -18.25
N ASN A 129 17.17 1.79 -19.07
CA ASN A 129 16.77 0.39 -19.08
C ASN A 129 17.98 -0.47 -18.69
N PHE A 130 17.75 -1.48 -17.87
CA PHE A 130 18.74 -2.45 -17.42
C PHE A 130 18.23 -3.86 -17.65
N CYS A 131 19.11 -4.76 -18.05
CA CYS A 131 18.83 -6.18 -17.96
C CYS A 131 18.98 -6.65 -16.51
N VAL A 132 18.00 -7.39 -16.00
CA VAL A 132 18.05 -7.98 -14.65
C VAL A 132 18.95 -9.22 -14.56
N VAL A 133 19.32 -9.81 -15.70
CA VAL A 133 20.22 -10.97 -15.76
C VAL A 133 21.68 -10.55 -15.71
N CYS A 134 22.08 -9.62 -16.59
CA CYS A 134 23.49 -9.23 -16.71
C CYS A 134 23.82 -7.87 -16.06
N GLY A 135 22.82 -7.10 -15.63
CA GLY A 135 23.01 -5.79 -15.02
C GLY A 135 23.43 -4.67 -15.98
N HIS A 136 23.67 -4.97 -17.26
CA HIS A 136 24.01 -3.97 -18.26
C HIS A 136 22.78 -3.17 -18.71
N GLY A 137 23.00 -1.90 -19.04
CA GLY A 137 21.92 -1.01 -19.41
C GLY A 137 22.39 0.29 -20.04
N GLY A 138 21.45 1.19 -20.27
CA GLY A 138 21.74 2.49 -20.85
C GLY A 138 20.53 3.38 -20.98
N HIS A 139 20.70 4.49 -21.71
CA HIS A 139 19.61 5.41 -22.01
C HIS A 139 18.44 4.66 -22.66
N THR A 140 17.22 4.88 -22.17
CA THR A 140 16.02 4.20 -22.68
C THR A 140 15.94 4.24 -24.21
N TYR A 141 16.24 5.39 -24.82
CA TYR A 141 16.23 5.54 -26.29
C TYR A 141 17.26 4.63 -26.99
N HIS A 142 18.52 4.62 -26.56
CA HIS A 142 19.55 3.78 -27.17
C HIS A 142 19.26 2.29 -26.98
N MET A 143 18.73 1.90 -25.82
CA MET A 143 18.37 0.51 -25.58
C MET A 143 17.19 0.08 -26.45
N LEU A 144 16.16 0.93 -26.58
CA LEU A 144 15.03 0.66 -27.47
C LEU A 144 15.45 0.57 -28.93
N ASP A 145 16.36 1.43 -29.38
CA ASP A 145 16.85 1.43 -30.76
C ASP A 145 17.70 0.18 -31.04
N TRP A 146 18.64 -0.16 -30.14
CA TRP A 146 19.48 -1.36 -30.25
C TRP A 146 18.65 -2.64 -30.37
N PHE A 147 17.65 -2.80 -29.49
CA PHE A 147 16.83 -4.01 -29.44
C PHE A 147 15.73 -4.08 -30.52
N ARG A 148 15.68 -3.15 -31.48
CA ARG A 148 14.84 -3.31 -32.68
C ARG A 148 15.35 -4.42 -33.59
N ASP A 149 16.67 -4.44 -33.77
CA ASP A 149 17.32 -5.31 -34.75
C ASP A 149 18.26 -6.35 -34.11
N HIS A 150 18.48 -6.26 -32.80
CA HIS A 150 19.36 -7.16 -32.06
C HIS A 150 18.64 -7.77 -30.86
N ASN A 151 18.94 -9.03 -30.53
CA ASN A 151 18.43 -9.68 -29.31
C ASN A 151 19.50 -9.85 -28.22
N GLU A 152 20.74 -9.49 -28.52
CA GLU A 152 21.91 -9.67 -27.66
C GLU A 152 22.31 -8.38 -26.96
N CYS A 153 23.03 -8.49 -25.83
CA CYS A 153 23.53 -7.33 -25.11
C CYS A 153 24.44 -6.45 -25.97
N PRO A 154 24.28 -5.12 -25.97
CA PRO A 154 25.23 -4.21 -26.62
C PRO A 154 26.66 -4.27 -26.04
N THR A 155 26.84 -4.80 -24.82
CA THR A 155 28.18 -5.00 -24.24
C THR A 155 28.87 -6.28 -24.74
N GLY A 156 28.17 -7.16 -25.47
CA GLY A 156 28.71 -8.44 -25.91
C GLY A 156 28.85 -9.48 -24.79
N CYS A 157 28.15 -9.33 -23.66
CA CYS A 157 28.25 -10.27 -22.53
C CYS A 157 27.56 -11.63 -22.77
N GLY A 158 26.93 -11.84 -23.92
CA GLY A 158 26.31 -13.11 -24.32
C GLY A 158 24.88 -13.36 -23.81
N CYS A 159 24.25 -12.42 -23.09
CA CYS A 159 22.81 -12.54 -22.76
C CYS A 159 21.93 -12.28 -23.99
N HIS A 160 20.81 -12.98 -24.06
CA HIS A 160 19.68 -12.61 -24.90
C HIS A 160 18.69 -11.79 -24.08
N CYS A 161 19.09 -10.56 -23.80
CA CYS A 161 18.53 -9.77 -22.71
C CYS A 161 17.01 -9.49 -22.83
N MET A 162 16.40 -9.48 -24.02
CA MET A 162 14.93 -9.37 -24.15
C MET A 162 14.22 -10.69 -23.82
N THR A 163 14.77 -11.82 -24.27
CA THR A 163 14.16 -13.15 -24.09
C THR A 163 14.33 -13.69 -22.67
N GLU A 164 15.50 -13.48 -22.07
CA GLU A 164 15.78 -13.96 -20.72
C GLU A 164 14.99 -13.20 -19.65
N MET A 165 14.60 -11.93 -19.91
CA MET A 165 13.72 -11.16 -19.03
C MET A 165 12.30 -11.72 -18.98
N ASP A 166 11.77 -12.24 -20.09
CA ASP A 166 10.42 -12.82 -20.14
C ASP A 166 10.29 -14.11 -19.33
N CYS A 167 11.36 -14.90 -19.23
CA CYS A 167 11.37 -16.16 -18.48
C CYS A 167 11.43 -15.97 -16.95
N LEU A 168 11.86 -14.81 -16.45
CA LEU A 168 12.00 -14.56 -15.00
C LEU A 168 10.68 -14.23 -14.29
N PHE A 169 9.63 -13.89 -15.05
CA PHE A 169 8.33 -13.49 -14.51
C PHE A 169 7.21 -14.46 -14.88
N ARG A 170 7.55 -15.68 -15.31
CA ARG A 170 6.62 -16.77 -15.61
C ARG A 170 6.75 -17.89 -14.58
#